data_AF-A0A517ZWC9-F1
#
_entry.id   AF-A0A517ZWC9-F1
#
_cell.length_a   1.000
_cell.length_b   1.000
_cell.length_c   1.000
_cell.angle_alpha   90.00
_cell.angle_beta   90.00
_cell.angle_gamma   90.00
#
_symmetry.space_group_name_H-M   'P 1'
#
loop_
_entity.id
_entity.type
_entity.pdbx_description
1 polymer ?
#
loop_
_entity_poly.entity_id
_entity_poly.type
_entity_poly.pdbx_seq_one_letter_code
_entity_poly.pdbx_strand_id
1 'polypeptide(L)' 'MYSSTMVDVDFVEELRLRTWARQNFVSADDRDMEWHPVVLEEMRNIDEESQDD' A
#
# COMPACT_ATOMS: atom_id res chain seq x y z
N MET A 1 -12.63 5.19 22.99
CA MET A 1 -13.19 5.17 21.62
C MET A 1 -12.40 6.22 20.87
N TYR A 2 -11.44 5.94 19.98
CA TYR A 2 -11.28 4.88 19.00
C TYR A 2 -9.80 4.48 19.02
N SER A 3 -9.51 3.22 19.29
CA SER A 3 -8.14 2.70 19.25
C SER A 3 -7.90 2.22 17.82
N SER A 4 -7.27 3.04 17.00
CA SER A 4 -6.43 2.58 15.90
C SER A 4 -5.71 3.79 15.32
N THR A 5 -4.40 3.86 15.52
CA THR A 5 -3.48 4.73 14.80
C THR A 5 -3.33 4.22 13.37
N MET A 6 -4.43 4.10 12.62
CA MET A 6 -4.37 4.18 11.17
C MET A 6 -4.39 5.67 10.88
N VAL A 7 -3.23 6.18 10.48
CA VAL A 7 -2.98 7.56 10.09
C VAL A 7 -4.24 8.10 9.43
N ASP A 8 -4.80 9.19 9.96
CA ASP A 8 -5.97 9.89 9.44
C ASP A 8 -5.57 10.48 8.07
N VAL A 9 -5.44 9.60 7.08
CA VAL A 9 -5.07 9.93 5.71
C VAL A 9 -6.38 10.29 5.04
N ASP A 10 -6.49 11.56 4.62
CA ASP A 10 -7.55 12.01 3.76
C ASP A 10 -7.77 11.00 2.63
N PHE A 11 -9.01 10.62 2.36
CA PHE A 11 -9.36 9.62 1.33
C PHE A 11 -8.68 9.86 -0.02
N VAL A 12 -8.48 11.14 -0.38
CA VAL A 12 -7.75 11.56 -1.58
C VAL A 12 -6.27 11.18 -1.53
N GLU A 13 -5.62 11.38 -0.39
CA GLU A 13 -4.22 11.02 -0.16
C GLU A 13 -4.05 9.50 -0.18
N GLU A 14 -4.99 8.73 0.39
CA GLU A 14 -4.98 7.26 0.32
C GLU A 14 -5.07 6.79 -1.15
N LEU A 15 -6.01 7.35 -1.91
CA LEU A 15 -6.17 7.06 -3.34
C LEU A 15 -4.91 7.37 -4.14
N ARG A 16 -4.23 8.48 -3.84
CA ARG A 16 -2.95 8.84 -4.47
C ARG A 16 -1.86 7.84 -4.12
N LEU A 17 -1.74 7.44 -2.85
CA LEU A 17 -0.75 6.45 -2.41
C LEU A 17 -0.98 5.09 -3.07
N ARG A 18 -2.24 4.62 -3.13
CA ARG A 18 -2.58 3.39 -3.85
C ARG A 18 -2.27 3.48 -5.34
N THR A 19 -2.57 4.62 -5.97
CA THR A 19 -2.26 4.88 -7.38
C THR A 19 -0.76 4.92 -7.65
N TRP A 20 0.02 5.47 -6.71
CA TRP A 20 1.47 5.46 -6.78
C TRP A 20 2.03 4.04 -6.63
N ALA A 21 1.52 3.26 -5.66
CA ALA A 21 1.93 1.89 -5.41
C ALA A 21 1.71 0.99 -6.63
N ARG A 22 0.58 1.13 -7.33
CA ARG A 22 0.32 0.41 -8.59
C ARG A 22 1.28 0.77 -9.71
N GLN A 23 1.62 2.06 -9.84
CA GLN A 23 2.52 2.52 -10.89
C GLN A 23 3.99 2.20 -10.59
N ASN A 24 4.37 2.14 -9.32
CA ASN A 24 5.74 1.90 -8.85
C ASN A 24 5.84 0.56 -8.13
N PHE A 25 5.04 -0.42 -8.57
CA PHE A 25 5.03 -1.74 -7.94
C PHE A 25 6.43 -2.36 -8.00
N VAL A 26 6.91 -2.81 -6.84
CA VAL A 26 8.14 -3.59 -6.71
C VAL A 26 7.86 -4.85 -5.92
N SER A 27 8.65 -5.90 -6.19
CA SER A 27 8.60 -7.16 -5.47
C SER A 27 9.02 -7.00 -4.01
N ALA A 28 8.62 -7.94 -3.15
CA ALA A 28 8.83 -7.85 -1.70
C ALA A 28 10.29 -7.59 -1.26
N ASP A 29 11.28 -8.05 -2.03
CA ASP A 29 12.71 -7.88 -1.75
C ASP A 29 13.20 -6.43 -1.93
N ASP A 30 12.57 -5.69 -2.85
CA ASP A 30 12.90 -4.29 -3.19
C ASP A 30 12.02 -3.27 -2.44
N ARG A 31 11.11 -3.73 -1.57
CA ARG A 31 10.21 -2.82 -0.81
C ARG A 31 10.95 -2.17 0.34
N ASP A 32 10.80 -0.85 0.42
CA ASP A 32 11.28 -0.11 1.57
C ASP A 32 10.24 -0.21 2.71
N MET A 33 10.68 -0.68 3.89
CA MET A 33 9.83 -0.76 5.08
C MET A 33 9.46 0.63 5.64
N GLU A 34 10.13 1.69 5.21
CA GLU A 34 9.80 3.08 5.56
C GLU A 34 8.63 3.64 4.74
N TRP A 35 8.15 2.93 3.72
CA TRP A 35 7.00 3.35 2.93
C TRP A 35 5.70 3.36 3.72
N HIS A 36 4.74 4.17 3.24
CA HIS A 36 3.45 4.30 3.88
C HIS A 36 2.72 2.94 3.91
N PRO A 37 2.04 2.56 5.02
CA PRO A 37 1.35 1.27 5.14
C PRO A 37 0.34 1.02 4.02
N VAL A 38 -0.34 2.07 3.53
CA VAL A 38 -1.24 2.00 2.36
C VAL A 38 -0.52 1.52 1.10
N VAL A 39 0.72 1.99 0.87
CA VAL A 39 1.53 1.58 -0.28
C VAL A 39 1.93 0.12 -0.13
N LEU A 40 2.41 -0.26 1.05
CA LEU A 40 2.83 -1.63 1.34
C LEU A 40 1.67 -2.62 1.23
N GLU A 41 0.47 -2.24 1.71
CA GLU A 41 -0.76 -3.02 1.58
C GLU A 41 -1.17 -3.19 0.12
N GLU A 42 -1.16 -2.10 -0.67
CA GLU A 42 -1.52 -2.20 -2.10
C GLU A 42 -0.54 -3.11 -2.86
N MET A 43 0.77 -2.95 -2.62
CA MET A 43 1.75 -3.80 -3.28
C MET A 43 1.58 -5.27 -2.88
N ARG A 44 1.24 -5.55 -1.62
CA ARG A 44 0.91 -6.91 -1.20
C ARG A 44 -0.33 -7.45 -1.92
N ASN A 45 -1.38 -6.64 -2.10
CA ASN A 45 -2.56 -7.05 -2.87
C ASN A 45 -2.21 -7.40 -4.31
N ILE A 46 -1.35 -6.61 -4.98
CA ILE A 46 -0.90 -6.88 -6.35
C ILE A 46 -0.13 -8.21 -6.42
N ASP A 47 0.73 -8.49 -5.44
CA ASP A 47 1.41 -9.80 -5.33
C ASP A 47 0.39 -10.93 -5.22
N GLU A 48 -0.58 -10.82 -4.31
CA GLU A 48 -1.59 -11.85 -4.08
C GLU A 48 -2.47 -12.07 -5.33
N GLU A 49 -2.83 -11.00 -6.04
CA GLU A 49 -3.59 -11.06 -7.31
C GLU A 49 -2.76 -11.71 -8.43
N SER A 50 -1.44 -11.45 -8.48
CA SER A 50 -0.54 -12.03 -9.48
C SER A 50 -0.17 -13.49 -9.22
N GLN A 51 -0.45 -14.02 -8.04
CA GLN A 51 -0.19 -15.42 -7.66
C GLN A 51 -1.41 -16.34 -7.89
N ASP A 52 -2.59 -15.79 -8.20
CA ASP A 52 -3.85 -16.53 -8.37
C ASP A 52 -4.14 -16.92 -9.84
N ASP A 53 -3.21 -16.69 -10.79
CA ASP A 53 -3.31 -17.09 -12.22
C ASP A 53 -2.44 -18.31 -12.57
#